data_AF-A0A2M8MW19-F1
#
_entry.id   AF-A0A2M8MW19-F1
#
_cell.length_a   1.000
_cell.length_b   1.000
_cell.length_c   1.000
_cell.angle_alpha   90.00
_cell.angle_beta   90.00
_cell.angle_gamma   90.00
#
_symmetry.space_group_name_H-M   'P 1'
#
loop_
_entity.id
_entity.type
_entity.pdbx_description
1 polymer ?
#
loop_
_entity_poly.entity_id
_entity_poly.type
_entity_poly.pdbx_seq_one_letter_code
_entity_poly.pdbx_strand_id
1 'polypeptide(L)'
;MAKSTVTTPLAATEDLRKGTYAPTLIASLFSRFLGALAQHIEAERDIQDVDIWDAAFTGWLREAEESLTVVTTFLRQIRDAKVTRASDVPLLRLSVLADALLGSEDPNDFMRARSLLAHPTLFRCIEPGPVGRRVCALIDTALLRLDELADLDAYAPDLPMLTAERELVLNAA
;
A
#
# COMPACT_ATOMS: atom_id res chain seq x y z
N MET A 1 26.14 65.24 17.49
CA MET A 1 25.39 64.68 16.35
C MET A 1 25.21 63.18 16.58
N ALA A 2 24.00 62.74 16.93
CA ALA A 2 23.72 61.34 17.25
C ALA A 2 23.45 60.55 15.96
N LYS A 3 24.18 59.44 15.78
CA LYS A 3 24.01 58.52 14.64
C LYS A 3 22.74 57.70 14.85
N SER A 4 21.84 57.72 13.87
CA SER A 4 20.62 56.91 13.86
C SER A 4 20.96 55.42 13.84
N THR A 5 20.44 54.70 14.82
CA THR A 5 20.41 53.24 14.89
C THR A 5 19.41 52.71 13.87
N VAL A 6 19.86 51.81 12.99
CA VAL A 6 18.98 51.05 12.09
C VAL A 6 18.23 50.03 12.95
N THR A 7 16.97 50.32 13.24
CA THR A 7 16.07 49.41 13.94
C THR A 7 15.59 48.34 12.96
N THR A 8 16.14 47.13 13.06
CA THR A 8 15.53 45.95 12.43
C THR A 8 14.14 45.74 13.04
N PRO A 9 13.05 45.73 12.27
CA PRO A 9 11.73 45.47 12.82
C PRO A 9 11.66 44.01 13.31
N LEU A 10 11.42 43.86 14.62
CA LEU A 10 11.14 42.60 15.31
C LEU A 10 9.70 42.16 15.00
N ALA A 11 9.42 41.81 13.74
CA ALA A 11 8.17 41.18 13.33
C ALA A 11 8.30 40.54 11.93
N ALA A 12 9.31 39.69 11.74
CA ALA A 12 9.12 38.58 10.82
C ALA A 12 8.22 37.58 11.54
N THR A 13 6.90 37.70 11.35
CA THR A 13 5.99 36.60 11.65
C THR A 13 6.38 35.47 10.71
N GLU A 14 7.35 34.65 11.11
CA GLU A 14 7.53 33.34 10.52
C GLU A 14 6.21 32.63 10.76
N ASP A 15 5.44 32.52 9.68
CA ASP A 15 4.23 31.75 9.62
C ASP A 15 4.65 30.29 9.82
N LEU A 16 4.77 29.85 11.08
CA LEU A 16 5.18 28.52 11.51
C LEU A 16 4.32 27.41 10.86
N ARG A 17 3.21 27.78 10.22
CA ARG A 17 2.31 26.90 9.47
C ARG A 17 2.67 26.72 8.00
N LYS A 18 3.57 27.52 7.42
CA LYS A 18 4.00 27.34 6.01
C LYS A 18 4.94 26.15 5.77
N GLY A 19 5.34 25.45 6.84
CA GLY A 19 6.28 24.32 6.75
C GLY A 19 5.80 22.98 7.34
N THR A 20 4.64 22.93 8.01
CA THR A 20 4.21 21.71 8.71
C THR A 20 3.24 20.90 7.86
N TYR A 21 3.56 19.62 7.65
CA TYR A 21 2.66 18.67 7.02
C TYR A 21 1.41 18.45 7.87
N ALA A 22 0.24 18.80 7.33
CA ALA A 22 -1.05 18.39 7.88
C ALA A 22 -1.64 17.29 6.98
N PRO A 23 -1.79 16.05 7.48
CA PRO A 23 -2.34 14.95 6.70
C PRO A 23 -3.82 15.19 6.40
N THR A 24 -4.24 14.84 5.18
CA THR A 24 -5.66 14.68 4.85
C THR A 24 -6.20 13.40 5.49
N LEU A 25 -7.53 13.22 5.48
CA LEU A 25 -8.13 11.97 5.91
C LEU A 25 -7.64 10.79 5.05
N ILE A 26 -7.59 10.96 3.73
CA ILE A 26 -7.07 9.95 2.78
C ILE A 26 -5.62 9.61 3.12
N ALA A 27 -4.74 10.58 3.31
CA ALA A 27 -3.34 10.29 3.64
C ALA A 27 -3.17 9.59 5.01
N SER A 28 -4.02 9.93 5.98
CA SER A 28 -4.04 9.26 7.29
C SER A 28 -4.51 7.80 7.17
N LEU A 29 -5.61 7.58 6.47
CA LEU A 29 -6.15 6.23 6.22
C LEU A 29 -5.18 5.38 5.40
N PHE A 30 -4.57 5.96 4.37
CA PHE A 30 -3.60 5.28 3.53
C PHE A 30 -2.35 4.85 4.32
N SER A 31 -1.87 5.69 5.23
CA SER A 31 -0.77 5.30 6.13
C SER A 31 -1.13 4.14 7.06
N ARG A 32 -2.39 4.02 7.48
CA ARG A 32 -2.88 2.89 8.31
C ARG A 32 -3.09 1.64 7.47
N PHE A 33 -3.61 1.80 6.25
CA PHE A 33 -3.69 0.75 5.25
C PHE A 33 -2.32 0.11 5.00
N LEU A 34 -1.24 0.89 4.85
CA LEU A 34 0.10 0.33 4.66
C LEU A 34 0.58 -0.51 5.86
N GLY A 35 0.22 -0.11 7.08
CA GLY A 35 0.51 -0.91 8.28
C GLY A 35 -0.28 -2.22 8.31
N ALA A 36 -1.57 -2.17 7.98
CA ALA A 36 -2.42 -3.35 7.88
C ALA A 36 -1.97 -4.30 6.75
N LEU A 37 -1.57 -3.75 5.61
CA LEU A 37 -1.07 -4.52 4.47
C LEU A 37 0.22 -5.26 4.83
N ALA A 38 1.14 -4.60 5.53
CA ALA A 38 2.35 -5.25 6.02
C ALA A 38 2.04 -6.40 6.99
N GLN A 39 1.09 -6.21 7.91
CA GLN A 39 0.66 -7.28 8.82
C GLN A 39 0.04 -8.46 8.06
N HIS A 40 -0.78 -8.17 7.06
CA HIS A 40 -1.39 -9.21 6.23
C HIS A 40 -0.34 -10.00 5.42
N ILE A 41 0.64 -9.31 4.83
CA ILE A 41 1.75 -9.96 4.11
C ILE A 41 2.51 -10.92 5.02
N GLU A 42 2.81 -10.51 6.26
CA GLU A 42 3.49 -11.40 7.21
C GLU A 42 2.61 -12.57 7.65
N ALA A 43 1.31 -12.33 7.90
CA ALA A 43 0.38 -13.41 8.26
C ALA A 43 0.22 -14.46 7.14
N GLU A 44 0.20 -14.03 5.88
CA GLU A 44 0.20 -14.95 4.74
C GLU A 44 1.52 -15.73 4.62
N ARG A 45 2.66 -15.06 4.78
CA ARG A 45 3.99 -15.71 4.77
C ARG A 45 4.12 -16.77 5.84
N ASP A 46 3.58 -16.52 7.02
CA ASP A 46 3.58 -17.48 8.13
C ASP A 46 2.82 -18.78 7.79
N ILE A 47 1.94 -18.78 6.78
CA ILE A 47 1.12 -19.93 6.38
C ILE A 47 1.70 -20.68 5.16
N GLN A 48 2.39 -20.00 4.24
CA GLN A 48 2.77 -20.54 2.91
C GLN A 48 3.47 -21.92 2.96
N ASP A 49 4.30 -22.18 3.97
CA ASP A 49 5.10 -23.41 4.10
C ASP A 49 4.74 -24.26 5.33
N VAL A 50 3.59 -24.01 5.95
CA VAL A 50 3.16 -24.73 7.15
C VAL A 50 2.37 -26.00 6.80
N ASP A 51 2.64 -27.07 7.56
CA ASP A 51 1.84 -28.29 7.50
C ASP A 51 0.42 -28.04 8.02
N ILE A 52 -0.60 -28.38 7.21
CA ILE A 52 -2.02 -28.27 7.58
C ILE A 52 -2.39 -29.04 8.85
N TRP A 53 -1.57 -30.02 9.25
CA TRP A 53 -1.76 -30.80 10.48
C TRP A 53 -1.11 -30.15 11.70
N ASP A 54 -0.40 -29.02 11.54
CA ASP A 54 0.09 -28.24 12.66
C ASP A 54 -1.10 -27.71 13.47
N ALA A 55 -1.06 -27.93 14.79
CA ALA A 55 -2.10 -27.46 15.69
C ALA A 55 -2.25 -25.93 15.68
N ALA A 56 -1.20 -25.18 15.31
CA ALA A 56 -1.21 -23.73 15.18
C ALA A 56 -1.81 -23.24 13.85
N PHE A 57 -1.92 -24.09 12.83
CA PHE A 57 -2.37 -23.72 11.48
C PHE A 57 -3.70 -22.96 11.48
N THR A 58 -4.68 -23.45 12.24
CA THR A 58 -5.99 -22.79 12.36
C THR A 58 -5.91 -21.39 12.96
N GLY A 59 -4.94 -21.14 13.83
CA GLY A 59 -4.70 -19.83 14.43
C GLY A 59 -4.11 -18.85 13.41
N TRP A 60 -3.10 -19.31 12.65
CA TRP A 60 -2.45 -18.51 11.61
C TRP A 60 -3.41 -18.19 10.46
N LEU A 61 -4.17 -19.18 9.98
CA LEU A 61 -5.19 -18.97 8.95
C LEU A 61 -6.20 -17.89 9.36
N ARG A 62 -6.70 -17.95 10.59
CA ARG A 62 -7.62 -16.93 11.11
C ARG A 62 -6.96 -15.55 11.17
N GLU A 63 -5.68 -15.46 11.53
CA GLU A 63 -4.94 -14.19 11.55
C GLU A 63 -4.76 -13.59 10.15
N ALA A 64 -4.49 -14.42 9.14
CA ALA A 64 -4.45 -13.99 7.74
C ALA A 64 -5.82 -13.47 7.25
N GLU A 65 -6.91 -14.18 7.55
CA GLU A 65 -8.28 -13.74 7.20
C GLU A 65 -8.69 -12.44 7.92
N GLU A 66 -8.37 -12.33 9.21
CA GLU A 66 -8.66 -11.14 10.02
C GLU A 66 -7.86 -9.93 9.52
N SER A 67 -6.58 -10.11 9.21
CA SER A 67 -5.74 -9.04 8.66
C SER A 67 -6.22 -8.60 7.27
N LEU A 68 -6.64 -9.52 6.39
CA LEU A 68 -7.25 -9.19 5.10
C LEU A 68 -8.53 -8.35 5.26
N THR A 69 -9.37 -8.70 6.24
CA THR A 69 -10.58 -7.93 6.57
C THR A 69 -10.24 -6.50 6.99
N VAL A 70 -9.16 -6.29 7.74
CA VAL A 70 -8.69 -4.96 8.12
C VAL A 70 -8.17 -4.18 6.91
N VAL A 71 -7.38 -4.82 6.03
CA VAL A 71 -6.87 -4.22 4.80
C VAL A 71 -8.00 -3.72 3.90
N THR A 72 -8.95 -4.59 3.58
CA THR A 72 -10.10 -4.28 2.72
C THR A 72 -11.02 -3.22 3.36
N THR A 73 -11.15 -3.22 4.68
CA THR A 73 -11.85 -2.16 5.41
C THR A 73 -11.22 -0.79 5.20
N PHE A 74 -9.89 -0.68 5.26
CA PHE A 74 -9.22 0.60 4.98
C PHE A 74 -9.36 1.01 3.51
N LEU A 75 -9.25 0.08 2.57
CA LEU A 75 -9.45 0.38 1.13
C LEU A 75 -10.84 0.95 0.87
N ARG A 76 -11.88 0.38 1.48
CA ARG A 76 -13.24 0.93 1.44
C ARG A 76 -13.31 2.34 2.04
N GLN A 77 -12.76 2.54 3.23
CA GLN A 77 -12.75 3.87 3.87
C GLN A 77 -12.01 4.93 3.03
N ILE A 78 -10.91 4.56 2.37
CA ILE A 78 -10.15 5.44 1.49
C ILE A 78 -10.99 5.83 0.27
N ARG A 79 -11.70 4.87 -0.34
CA ARG A 79 -12.58 5.08 -1.50
C ARG A 79 -13.77 5.99 -1.17
N ASP A 80 -14.33 5.84 0.03
CA ASP A 80 -15.47 6.62 0.51
C ASP A 80 -15.07 8.02 1.00
N ALA A 81 -13.77 8.25 1.26
CA ALA A 81 -13.27 9.52 1.74
C ALA A 81 -13.31 10.60 0.65
N LYS A 82 -13.72 11.80 1.04
CA LYS A 82 -13.74 12.96 0.14
C LYS A 82 -12.32 13.42 -0.19
N VAL A 83 -12.03 13.59 -1.48
CA VAL A 83 -10.80 14.23 -1.96
C VAL A 83 -10.79 15.70 -1.55
N THR A 84 -9.74 16.11 -0.85
CA THR A 84 -9.57 17.49 -0.36
C THR A 84 -8.31 18.16 -0.89
N ARG A 85 -7.33 17.36 -1.36
CA ARG A 85 -6.07 17.84 -1.91
C ARG A 85 -5.72 17.08 -3.19
N ALA A 86 -5.05 17.75 -4.13
CA ALA A 86 -4.59 17.10 -5.36
C ALA A 86 -3.67 15.90 -5.08
N SER A 87 -2.88 15.95 -4.00
CA SER A 87 -2.03 14.83 -3.56
C SER A 87 -2.80 13.60 -3.07
N ASP A 88 -4.12 13.68 -2.84
CA ASP A 88 -4.93 12.52 -2.48
C ASP A 88 -5.18 11.59 -3.67
N VAL A 89 -5.17 12.14 -4.90
CA VAL A 89 -5.45 11.41 -6.15
C VAL A 89 -4.51 10.22 -6.39
N PRO A 90 -3.18 10.35 -6.29
CA PRO A 90 -2.30 9.19 -6.46
C PRO A 90 -2.53 8.10 -5.40
N LEU A 91 -2.90 8.47 -4.17
CA LEU A 91 -3.22 7.50 -3.11
C LEU A 91 -4.51 6.74 -3.42
N LEU A 92 -5.52 7.40 -3.98
CA LEU A 92 -6.74 6.74 -4.46
C LEU A 92 -6.47 5.78 -5.63
N ARG A 93 -5.58 6.16 -6.56
CA ARG A 93 -5.20 5.25 -7.66
C ARG A 93 -4.52 4.00 -7.14
N LEU A 94 -3.61 4.16 -6.17
CA LEU A 94 -2.96 3.04 -5.52
C LEU A 94 -3.95 2.18 -4.72
N SER A 95 -4.95 2.77 -4.07
CA SER A 95 -5.96 1.99 -3.36
C SER A 95 -6.83 1.17 -4.32
N VAL A 96 -7.15 1.72 -5.50
CA VAL A 96 -7.86 0.96 -6.55
C VAL A 96 -6.98 -0.18 -7.07
N LEU A 97 -5.69 0.06 -7.29
CA LEU A 97 -4.78 -0.98 -7.72
C LEU A 97 -4.61 -2.09 -6.65
N ALA A 98 -4.49 -1.71 -5.38
CA ALA A 98 -4.42 -2.65 -4.27
C ALA A 98 -5.67 -3.53 -4.18
N ASP A 99 -6.85 -2.93 -4.33
CA ASP A 99 -8.13 -3.66 -4.35
C ASP A 99 -8.18 -4.66 -5.51
N ALA A 100 -7.68 -4.28 -6.69
CA ALA A 100 -7.61 -5.17 -7.84
C ALA A 100 -6.64 -6.34 -7.60
N LEU A 101 -5.49 -6.12 -6.96
CA LEU A 101 -4.55 -7.20 -6.63
C LEU A 101 -5.12 -8.18 -5.59
N LEU A 102 -5.75 -7.64 -4.54
CA LEU A 102 -6.30 -8.45 -3.45
C LEU A 102 -7.57 -9.22 -3.83
N GLY A 103 -8.38 -8.67 -4.75
CA GLY A 103 -9.68 -9.21 -5.12
C GLY A 103 -9.75 -9.92 -6.47
N SER A 104 -8.62 -10.11 -7.16
CA SER A 104 -8.63 -10.71 -8.50
C SER A 104 -8.86 -12.22 -8.44
N GLU A 105 -9.96 -12.67 -9.03
CA GLU A 105 -10.23 -14.11 -9.25
C GLU A 105 -9.68 -14.60 -10.60
N ASP A 106 -9.42 -13.70 -11.56
CA ASP A 106 -8.83 -14.02 -12.87
C ASP A 106 -7.31 -13.75 -12.86
N PRO A 107 -6.46 -14.75 -13.14
CA PRO A 107 -5.02 -14.57 -13.33
C PRO A 107 -4.62 -13.46 -14.30
N ASN A 108 -5.40 -13.24 -15.37
CA ASN A 108 -5.08 -12.19 -16.35
C ASN A 108 -5.30 -10.79 -15.78
N ASP A 109 -6.37 -10.59 -15.03
CA ASP A 109 -6.67 -9.30 -14.39
C ASP A 109 -5.67 -9.02 -13.27
N PHE A 110 -5.25 -10.04 -12.53
CA PHE A 110 -4.16 -9.94 -11.56
C PHE A 110 -2.85 -9.52 -12.24
N MET A 111 -2.45 -10.20 -13.31
CA MET A 111 -1.21 -9.88 -14.05
C MET A 111 -1.26 -8.48 -14.67
N ARG A 112 -2.42 -8.05 -15.17
CA ARG A 112 -2.61 -6.66 -15.63
C ARG A 112 -2.44 -5.67 -14.48
N ALA A 113 -3.07 -5.90 -13.33
CA ALA A 113 -2.89 -5.06 -12.15
C ALA A 113 -1.41 -5.02 -11.73
N ARG A 114 -0.76 -6.17 -11.57
CA ARG A 114 0.66 -6.27 -11.22
C ARG A 114 1.55 -5.51 -12.21
N SER A 115 1.27 -5.58 -13.51
CA SER A 115 2.04 -4.84 -14.53
C SER A 115 2.00 -3.31 -14.36
N LEU A 116 0.96 -2.76 -13.72
CA LEU A 116 0.87 -1.33 -13.44
C LEU A 116 1.83 -0.88 -12.35
N LEU A 117 2.28 -1.78 -11.46
CA LEU A 117 3.31 -1.48 -10.44
C LEU A 117 4.65 -1.09 -11.09
N ALA A 118 4.97 -1.67 -12.26
CA ALA A 118 6.15 -1.33 -13.04
C ALA A 118 6.13 0.08 -13.65
N HIS A 119 5.01 0.81 -13.52
CA HIS A 119 4.80 2.14 -14.08
C HIS A 119 4.58 3.19 -12.98
N PRO A 120 5.60 3.51 -12.15
CA PRO A 120 5.46 4.41 -11.00
C PRO A 120 5.01 5.83 -11.37
N THR A 121 5.19 6.22 -12.63
CA THR A 121 4.72 7.51 -13.18
C THR A 121 3.21 7.69 -13.10
N LEU A 122 2.43 6.60 -13.08
CA LEU A 122 0.96 6.63 -12.94
C LEU A 122 0.52 7.17 -11.57
N PHE A 123 1.37 7.03 -10.57
CA PHE A 123 1.10 7.36 -9.16
C PHE A 123 1.86 8.61 -8.71
N ARG A 124 2.49 9.36 -9.62
CA ARG A 124 3.34 10.50 -9.26
C ARG A 124 2.56 11.60 -8.53
N CYS A 125 3.05 12.03 -7.38
CA CYS A 125 2.65 13.27 -6.72
C CYS A 125 3.45 14.46 -7.29
N ILE A 126 2.77 15.52 -7.73
CA ILE A 126 3.40 16.73 -8.30
C ILE A 126 3.49 17.86 -7.27
N GLU A 127 2.83 17.72 -6.12
CA GLU A 127 2.83 18.74 -5.08
C GLU A 127 4.24 18.92 -4.50
N PRO A 128 4.78 20.15 -4.46
CA PRO A 128 6.10 20.38 -3.88
C PRO A 128 6.06 20.43 -2.34
N GLY A 129 7.25 20.45 -1.73
CA GLY A 129 7.38 20.72 -0.29
C GLY A 129 7.11 19.51 0.61
N PRO A 130 6.84 19.76 1.92
CA PRO A 130 6.68 18.69 2.91
C PRO A 130 5.53 17.72 2.61
N VAL A 131 4.42 18.21 2.08
CA VAL A 131 3.27 17.39 1.67
C VAL A 131 3.66 16.44 0.56
N GLY A 132 4.24 16.99 -0.52
CA GLY A 132 4.75 16.22 -1.64
C GLY A 132 5.65 15.08 -1.21
N ARG A 133 6.69 15.41 -0.43
CA ARG A 133 7.65 14.42 0.09
C ARG A 133 6.97 13.32 0.90
N ARG A 134 6.01 13.68 1.76
CA ARG A 134 5.31 12.67 2.58
C ARG A 134 4.44 11.76 1.72
N VAL A 135 3.73 12.32 0.74
CA VAL A 135 2.88 11.53 -0.16
C VAL A 135 3.73 10.65 -1.08
N CYS A 136 4.86 11.14 -1.61
CA CYS A 136 5.81 10.31 -2.35
C CYS A 136 6.31 9.13 -1.50
N ALA A 137 6.69 9.36 -0.24
CA ALA A 137 7.10 8.26 0.64
C ALA A 137 5.99 7.22 0.86
N LEU A 138 4.72 7.64 0.95
CA LEU A 138 3.58 6.71 1.02
C LEU A 138 3.41 5.92 -0.28
N ILE A 139 3.58 6.56 -1.44
CA ILE A 139 3.53 5.92 -2.76
C ILE A 139 4.66 4.88 -2.89
N ASP A 140 5.89 5.25 -2.58
CA ASP A 140 7.05 4.36 -2.68
C ASP A 140 6.89 3.13 -1.78
N THR A 141 6.40 3.35 -0.55
CA THR A 141 6.10 2.26 0.38
C THR A 141 4.98 1.36 -0.14
N ALA A 142 3.93 1.95 -0.72
CA ALA A 142 2.82 1.18 -1.29
C ALA A 142 3.28 0.30 -2.46
N LEU A 143 4.06 0.86 -3.39
CA LEU A 143 4.57 0.11 -4.53
C LEU A 143 5.42 -1.08 -4.08
N LEU A 144 6.30 -0.87 -3.10
CA LEU A 144 7.08 -1.96 -2.51
C LEU A 144 6.20 -3.05 -1.89
N ARG A 145 5.23 -2.66 -1.03
CA ARG A 145 4.36 -3.63 -0.36
C ARG A 145 3.41 -4.35 -1.30
N LEU A 146 2.93 -3.68 -2.35
CA LEU A 146 2.07 -4.32 -3.34
C LEU A 146 2.84 -5.28 -4.25
N ASP A 147 4.11 -5.02 -4.51
CA ASP A 147 4.98 -5.97 -5.22
C ASP A 147 5.26 -7.20 -4.32
N GLU A 148 5.58 -6.99 -3.05
CA GLU A 148 5.74 -8.08 -2.06
C GLU A 148 4.46 -8.93 -1.90
N LEU A 149 3.29 -8.30 -1.83
CA LEU A 149 2.00 -8.99 -1.81
C LEU A 149 1.82 -9.85 -3.06
N ALA A 150 2.18 -9.31 -4.23
CA ALA A 150 1.99 -9.98 -5.51
C ALA A 150 2.91 -11.18 -5.74
N ASP A 151 3.90 -11.37 -4.87
CA ASP A 151 4.81 -12.52 -4.83
C ASP A 151 4.39 -13.62 -3.84
N LEU A 152 3.36 -13.40 -3.03
CA LEU A 152 2.82 -14.43 -2.14
C LEU A 152 2.03 -15.47 -2.95
N ASP A 153 2.15 -16.75 -2.61
CA ASP A 153 1.47 -17.85 -3.31
C ASP A 153 -0.05 -17.74 -3.23
N ALA A 154 -0.58 -17.11 -2.18
CA ALA A 154 -2.00 -16.82 -2.03
C ALA A 154 -2.56 -15.92 -3.15
N TYR A 155 -1.69 -15.12 -3.80
CA TYR A 155 -2.07 -14.12 -4.80
C TYR A 155 -1.41 -14.33 -6.15
N ALA A 156 -0.20 -14.87 -6.18
CA ALA A 156 0.49 -15.21 -7.40
C ALA A 156 -0.34 -16.28 -8.12
N PRO A 157 -0.81 -16.02 -9.36
CA PRO A 157 -1.53 -17.04 -10.10
C PRO A 157 -0.61 -18.23 -10.27
N ASP A 158 -1.15 -19.44 -10.09
CA ASP A 158 -0.52 -20.69 -10.52
C ASP A 158 -0.20 -20.55 -12.02
N LEU A 159 0.98 -20.02 -12.33
CA LEU A 159 1.45 -19.92 -13.69
C LEU A 159 1.55 -21.37 -14.17
N PRO A 160 0.88 -21.74 -15.29
CA PRO A 160 0.95 -23.08 -15.84
C PRO A 160 2.34 -23.29 -16.47
N MET A 161 3.33 -23.44 -15.62
CA MET A 161 4.71 -23.81 -15.91
C MET A 161 5.14 -24.75 -14.78
N LEU A 162 4.36 -25.82 -14.53
CA LEU A 162 4.73 -27.07 -13.82
C LEU A 162 3.52 -27.97 -13.45
N THR A 163 2.30 -27.70 -13.95
CA THR A 163 1.19 -28.69 -13.87
C THR A 163 1.45 -29.96 -14.67
N ALA A 164 2.41 -29.94 -15.61
CA ALA A 164 2.87 -31.14 -16.31
C ALA A 164 3.56 -32.15 -15.38
N GLU A 165 4.15 -31.73 -14.25
CA GLU A 165 4.78 -32.66 -13.31
C GLU A 165 3.79 -33.18 -12.25
N ARG A 166 2.76 -32.41 -11.90
CA ARG A 166 1.68 -32.88 -11.00
C ARG A 166 0.79 -33.94 -11.64
N GLU A 167 0.49 -33.85 -12.94
CA GLU A 167 -0.27 -34.90 -13.64
C GLU A 167 0.54 -36.18 -13.91
N LEU A 168 1.88 -36.10 -13.98
CA LEU A 168 2.74 -37.26 -14.16
C LEU A 168 2.87 -38.11 -12.90
N VAL A 169 2.81 -37.50 -11.71
CA VAL A 169 2.82 -38.23 -10.42
C VAL A 169 1.46 -38.86 -10.10
N LEU A 170 0.35 -38.25 -10.53
CA LEU A 170 -1.01 -38.78 -10.32
C LEU A 170 -1.41 -39.88 -11.33
N ASN A 171 -0.78 -39.94 -12.50
CA ASN A 171 -1.03 -40.99 -13.51
C ASN A 171 -0.02 -42.15 -13.47
N ALA A 172 0.95 -42.13 -12.54
CA ALA A 172 1.96 -43.17 -12.36
C ALA A 172 1.79 -44.00 -11.07
N ALA A 173 0.67 -43.82 -10.35
CA ALA A 173 0.24 -44.62 -9.20
C ALA A 173 -0.97 -45.49 -9.57
#